data_AF-A0A972MU34-F1
#
_entry.id   AF-A0A972MU34-F1
#
_cell.length_a   1.000
_cell.length_b   1.000
_cell.length_c   1.000
_cell.angle_alpha   90.00
_cell.angle_beta   90.00
_cell.angle_gamma   90.00
#
_symmetry.space_group_name_H-M   'P 1'
#
loop_
_entity.id
_entity.type
_entity.pdbx_description
1 polymer ?
#
loop_
_entity_poly.entity_id
_entity_poly.type
_entity_poly.pdbx_seq_one_letter_code
_entity_poly.pdbx_strand_id
1 'polypeptide(L)'
;MKNVSLILLAAGSSSRFNAPVKKQWIRIEEKPLWQFVADKFESLDIFDEIIITSAEDEITYMQYHGNYSIVIGGKSRQESLQNALLHVKSEFVLVSDIARACIEEQTLQKLFDSIENYDVVIPTLKISDTIIYDLNTIDRDKVLRVQTPQLSRVEILKKALQSNIEYTDESSAIVAIGGKRGFIEGDLSAHKLTFLEDITNLPCLKEPSNDILTGNGFDVHEFDATKSHIILCGKPIECGYGFKAHSDGDVAIHALIDAILGACGMGDIGELFPDNDAQYAGIDSQKLLQKVLHKVTQFGFIIKNVDITIIAQQPKIAPHKKDFRFNIAKLLNIEPIKVNIKATTTEKLGFIGRKEGVGVIATANLKYFNWKEGK
;
A
#
# COMPACT_ATOMS: atom_id res chain seq x y z
N MET A 1 -26.32 24.41 2.31
CA MET A 1 -25.03 23.72 2.44
C MET A 1 -24.09 24.30 1.40
N LYS A 2 -22.81 24.49 1.72
CA LYS A 2 -21.83 24.99 0.74
C LYS A 2 -21.52 23.85 -0.24
N ASN A 3 -21.45 24.16 -1.54
CA ASN A 3 -21.05 23.23 -2.60
C ASN A 3 -19.53 22.96 -2.47
N VAL A 4 -19.17 21.81 -1.88
CA VAL A 4 -17.80 21.48 -1.43
C VAL A 4 -17.46 20.03 -1.81
N SER A 5 -16.36 19.83 -2.53
CA SER A 5 -15.71 18.53 -2.69
C SER A 5 -14.54 18.37 -1.72
N LEU A 6 -14.20 17.13 -1.39
CA LEU A 6 -13.03 16.76 -0.60
C LEU A 6 -11.97 16.10 -1.50
N ILE A 7 -10.72 16.52 -1.35
CA ILE A 7 -9.56 15.81 -1.90
C ILE A 7 -8.73 15.25 -0.75
N LEU A 8 -8.52 13.94 -0.74
CA LEU A 8 -7.62 13.23 0.16
C LEU A 8 -6.32 12.85 -0.56
N LEU A 9 -5.22 13.43 -0.12
CA LEU A 9 -3.90 13.18 -0.70
C LEU A 9 -3.26 11.93 -0.08
N ALA A 10 -3.25 10.82 -0.83
CA ALA A 10 -2.72 9.51 -0.41
C ALA A 10 -1.61 8.91 -1.31
N ALA A 11 -1.17 9.61 -2.37
CA ALA A 11 -0.19 9.09 -3.35
C ALA A 11 1.30 9.13 -2.88
N GLY A 12 1.56 9.40 -1.60
CA GLY A 12 2.92 9.60 -1.09
C GLY A 12 3.74 8.31 -0.99
N SER A 13 5.05 8.40 -1.28
CA SER A 13 6.00 7.27 -1.21
C SER A 13 6.36 6.81 0.22
N SER A 14 5.94 7.55 1.25
CA SER A 14 6.20 7.25 2.67
C SER A 14 7.69 7.14 3.06
N SER A 15 8.60 7.76 2.30
CA SER A 15 10.06 7.65 2.50
C SER A 15 10.58 8.03 3.91
N ARG A 16 9.86 8.90 4.63
CA ARG A 16 10.21 9.33 6.00
C ARG A 16 9.58 8.46 7.10
N PHE A 17 8.63 7.58 6.77
CA PHE A 17 7.85 6.85 7.76
C PHE A 17 8.67 5.82 8.54
N ASN A 18 9.83 5.40 8.00
CA ASN A 18 10.79 4.51 8.64
C ASN A 18 10.21 3.14 9.05
N ALA A 19 9.33 2.59 8.21
CA ALA A 19 8.77 1.25 8.36
C ALA A 19 8.78 0.53 6.99
N PRO A 20 8.79 -0.82 6.96
CA PRO A 20 8.74 -1.57 5.70
C PRO A 20 7.38 -1.44 4.99
N VAL A 21 6.33 -1.11 5.75
CA VAL A 21 4.98 -0.79 5.25
C VAL A 21 4.89 0.67 4.82
N LYS A 22 4.19 0.94 3.71
CA LYS A 22 3.83 2.30 3.31
C LYS A 22 2.76 2.84 4.27
N LYS A 23 2.91 4.08 4.70
CA LYS A 23 2.07 4.70 5.74
C LYS A 23 0.57 4.59 5.44
N GLN A 24 0.16 4.81 4.20
CA GLN A 24 -1.25 4.73 3.79
C GLN A 24 -1.87 3.34 4.02
N TRP A 25 -1.04 2.30 4.13
CA TRP A 25 -1.45 0.90 4.27
C TRP A 25 -1.29 0.32 5.67
N ILE A 26 -0.85 1.12 6.68
CA ILE A 26 -0.96 0.64 8.07
C ILE A 26 -2.42 0.38 8.42
N ARG A 27 -2.69 -0.63 9.25
CA ARG A 27 -4.05 -0.98 9.64
C ARG A 27 -4.47 -0.31 10.94
N ILE A 28 -5.70 0.19 10.94
CA ILE A 28 -6.46 0.63 12.11
C ILE A 28 -7.61 -0.35 12.22
N GLU A 29 -7.56 -1.22 13.22
CA GLU A 29 -8.37 -2.44 13.24
C GLU A 29 -8.12 -3.20 11.91
N GLU A 30 -9.13 -3.35 11.04
CA GLU A 30 -8.97 -4.04 9.75
C GLU A 30 -8.71 -3.08 8.57
N LYS A 31 -8.94 -1.78 8.75
CA LYS A 31 -8.97 -0.81 7.65
C LYS A 31 -7.59 -0.18 7.42
N PRO A 32 -7.13 -0.03 6.16
CA PRO A 32 -5.94 0.77 5.88
C PRO A 32 -6.18 2.24 6.25
N LEU A 33 -5.11 2.95 6.61
CA LEU A 33 -5.16 4.35 7.03
C LEU A 33 -5.92 5.25 6.06
N TRP A 34 -5.70 5.09 4.76
CA TRP A 34 -6.40 5.90 3.76
C TRP A 34 -7.92 5.69 3.83
N GLN A 35 -8.36 4.43 4.00
CA GLN A 35 -9.78 4.07 4.05
C GLN A 35 -10.40 4.54 5.36
N PHE A 36 -9.70 4.34 6.49
CA PHE A 36 -10.13 4.86 7.80
C PHE A 36 -10.43 6.36 7.74
N VAL A 37 -9.56 7.14 7.09
CA VAL A 37 -9.76 8.58 6.93
C VAL A 37 -10.89 8.89 5.96
N ALA A 38 -10.97 8.20 4.82
CA ALA A 38 -12.05 8.38 3.85
C ALA A 38 -13.42 8.12 4.48
N ASP A 39 -13.60 6.99 5.17
CA ASP A 39 -14.85 6.61 5.83
C ASP A 39 -15.27 7.65 6.88
N LYS A 40 -14.30 8.19 7.63
CA LYS A 40 -14.58 9.22 8.63
C LYS A 40 -15.15 10.48 7.98
N PHE A 41 -14.58 10.93 6.86
CA PHE A 41 -15.11 12.09 6.14
C PHE A 41 -16.44 11.81 5.43
N GLU A 42 -16.60 10.61 4.86
CA GLU A 42 -17.84 10.17 4.22
C GLU A 42 -19.00 10.14 5.24
N SER A 43 -18.74 9.69 6.47
CA SER A 43 -19.74 9.62 7.53
C SER A 43 -20.31 10.98 7.98
N LEU A 44 -19.65 12.09 7.63
CA LEU A 44 -20.14 13.43 7.93
C LEU A 44 -21.27 13.87 6.98
N ASP A 45 -21.36 13.27 5.78
CA ASP A 45 -22.39 13.57 4.78
C ASP A 45 -22.49 15.08 4.42
N ILE A 46 -21.33 15.74 4.30
CA ILE A 46 -21.23 17.18 3.99
C ILE A 46 -20.52 17.51 2.68
N PHE A 47 -19.97 16.50 1.99
CA PHE A 47 -19.20 16.68 0.75
C PHE A 47 -20.00 16.17 -0.45
N ASP A 48 -20.03 16.95 -1.52
CA ASP A 48 -20.68 16.56 -2.78
C ASP A 48 -19.93 15.40 -3.47
N GLU A 49 -18.61 15.33 -3.26
CA GLU A 49 -17.72 14.29 -3.79
C GLU A 49 -16.48 14.15 -2.90
N ILE A 50 -15.97 12.93 -2.75
CA ILE A 50 -14.68 12.63 -2.12
C ILE A 50 -13.76 11.99 -3.17
N ILE A 51 -12.66 12.67 -3.49
CA ILE A 51 -11.62 12.23 -4.43
C ILE A 51 -10.37 11.86 -3.66
N ILE A 52 -9.78 10.70 -3.94
CA ILE A 52 -8.58 10.20 -3.28
C ILE A 52 -7.47 10.06 -4.32
N THR A 53 -6.32 10.69 -4.11
CA THR A 53 -5.16 10.49 -5.00
C THR A 53 -4.39 9.25 -4.57
N SER A 54 -3.96 8.40 -5.50
CA SER A 54 -3.09 7.26 -5.18
C SER A 54 -1.96 7.04 -6.20
N ALA A 55 -0.93 6.30 -5.80
CA ALA A 55 0.07 5.82 -6.74
C ALA A 55 -0.58 4.82 -7.73
N GLU A 56 -0.19 4.89 -9.00
CA GLU A 56 -0.80 4.11 -10.08
C GLU A 56 -0.84 2.60 -9.78
N ASP A 57 0.24 2.05 -9.22
CA ASP A 57 0.39 0.63 -8.88
C ASP A 57 -0.43 0.17 -7.64
N GLU A 58 -1.09 1.11 -6.96
CA GLU A 58 -1.93 0.89 -5.78
C GLU A 58 -3.43 1.02 -6.07
N ILE A 59 -3.83 1.68 -7.18
CA ILE A 59 -5.23 2.02 -7.48
C ILE A 59 -6.12 0.78 -7.55
N THR A 60 -5.74 -0.23 -8.33
CA THR A 60 -6.55 -1.45 -8.50
C THR A 60 -6.83 -2.11 -7.16
N TYR A 61 -5.83 -2.19 -6.29
CA TYR A 61 -6.02 -2.79 -4.96
C TYR A 61 -6.88 -1.92 -4.05
N MET A 62 -6.75 -0.59 -4.12
CA MET A 62 -7.65 0.32 -3.38
C MET A 62 -9.12 0.19 -3.83
N GLN A 63 -9.38 -0.09 -5.11
CA GLN A 63 -10.74 -0.30 -5.61
C GLN A 63 -11.41 -1.56 -5.03
N TYR A 64 -10.63 -2.56 -4.59
CA TYR A 64 -11.17 -3.74 -3.90
C TYR A 64 -11.67 -3.43 -2.47
N HIS A 65 -11.32 -2.28 -1.91
CA HIS A 65 -11.76 -1.86 -0.57
C HIS A 65 -13.11 -1.15 -0.55
N GLY A 66 -13.65 -0.76 -1.71
CA GLY A 66 -14.93 -0.06 -1.81
C GLY A 66 -15.02 0.86 -3.02
N ASN A 67 -16.19 1.46 -3.20
CA ASN A 67 -16.47 2.35 -4.32
C ASN A 67 -16.05 3.80 -3.99
N TYR A 68 -14.76 4.10 -4.13
CA TYR A 68 -14.21 5.45 -3.97
C TYR A 68 -13.79 6.05 -5.31
N SER A 69 -13.91 7.38 -5.45
CA SER A 69 -13.34 8.11 -6.59
C SER A 69 -11.83 8.23 -6.40
N ILE A 70 -11.07 7.35 -7.07
CA ILE A 70 -9.60 7.30 -6.95
C ILE A 70 -8.96 7.81 -8.24
N VAL A 71 -8.04 8.75 -8.10
CA VAL A 71 -7.32 9.37 -9.22
C VAL A 71 -5.82 9.13 -9.10
N ILE A 72 -5.13 9.06 -10.24
CA ILE A 72 -3.67 8.90 -10.27
C ILE A 72 -3.02 10.16 -9.71
N GLY A 73 -2.18 9.98 -8.69
CA GLY A 73 -1.34 11.02 -8.12
C GLY A 73 -0.16 11.38 -9.02
N GLY A 74 0.61 12.38 -8.60
CA GLY A 74 1.82 12.82 -9.29
C GLY A 74 3.10 12.47 -8.56
N LYS A 75 4.23 12.93 -9.09
CA LYS A 75 5.56 12.85 -8.46
C LYS A 75 5.67 13.75 -7.23
N SER A 76 4.82 14.78 -7.14
CA SER A 76 4.76 15.70 -6.01
C SER A 76 3.36 15.79 -5.40
N ARG A 77 3.30 16.43 -4.21
CA ARG A 77 2.02 16.71 -3.55
C ARG A 77 1.16 17.64 -4.41
N GLN A 78 1.80 18.65 -5.01
CA GLN A 78 1.15 19.61 -5.90
C GLN A 78 0.60 18.93 -7.16
N GLU A 79 1.39 18.09 -7.82
CA GLU A 79 0.96 17.38 -9.03
C GLU A 79 -0.21 16.42 -8.74
N SER A 80 -0.17 15.72 -7.60
CA SER A 80 -1.29 14.89 -7.14
C SER A 80 -2.58 15.70 -6.95
N LEU A 81 -2.47 16.87 -6.34
CA LEU A 81 -3.59 17.79 -6.16
C LEU A 81 -4.11 18.34 -7.49
N GLN A 82 -3.23 18.73 -8.41
CA GLN A 82 -3.62 19.20 -9.75
C GLN A 82 -4.44 18.15 -10.49
N ASN A 83 -4.00 16.89 -10.47
CA ASN A 83 -4.71 15.78 -11.09
C ASN A 83 -6.12 15.62 -10.50
N ALA A 84 -6.25 15.63 -9.17
CA ALA A 84 -7.55 15.54 -8.50
C ALA A 84 -8.48 16.73 -8.80
N LEU A 85 -7.94 17.94 -8.87
CA LEU A 85 -8.73 19.15 -9.15
C LEU A 85 -9.38 19.16 -10.54
N LEU A 86 -8.90 18.36 -11.49
CA LEU A 86 -9.54 18.20 -12.80
C LEU A 86 -10.95 17.60 -12.68
N HIS A 87 -11.21 16.84 -11.62
CA HIS A 87 -12.49 16.16 -11.38
C HIS A 87 -13.45 17.00 -10.53
N VAL A 88 -12.92 17.96 -9.75
CA VAL A 88 -13.73 18.83 -8.88
C VAL A 88 -14.57 19.82 -9.68
N LYS A 89 -15.89 19.82 -9.39
CA LYS A 89 -16.91 20.69 -10.00
C LYS A 89 -17.54 21.69 -9.01
N SER A 90 -17.27 21.52 -7.73
CA SER A 90 -17.80 22.37 -6.66
C SER A 90 -17.19 23.77 -6.65
N GLU A 91 -17.83 24.73 -5.98
CA GLU A 91 -17.27 26.08 -5.79
C GLU A 91 -16.04 26.04 -4.88
N PHE A 92 -16.11 25.22 -3.84
CA PHE A 92 -15.07 25.08 -2.83
C PHE A 92 -14.50 23.67 -2.82
N VAL A 93 -13.24 23.55 -2.40
CA VAL A 93 -12.58 22.27 -2.19
C VAL A 93 -11.87 22.26 -0.86
N LEU A 94 -12.09 21.20 -0.09
CA LEU A 94 -11.34 20.89 1.11
C LEU A 94 -10.22 19.92 0.73
N VAL A 95 -8.96 20.31 0.93
CA VAL A 95 -7.82 19.44 0.66
C VAL A 95 -7.22 18.97 1.98
N SER A 96 -7.09 17.66 2.17
CA SER A 96 -6.50 17.07 3.37
C SER A 96 -5.47 16.00 3.06
N ASP A 97 -4.47 15.87 3.93
CA ASP A 97 -3.54 14.74 3.86
C ASP A 97 -4.15 13.59 4.67
N ILE A 98 -4.21 12.36 4.13
CA ILE A 98 -4.64 11.19 4.93
C ILE A 98 -3.77 10.93 6.16
N ALA A 99 -2.56 11.50 6.18
CA ALA A 99 -1.65 11.45 7.31
C ALA A 99 -2.15 12.25 8.52
N ARG A 100 -3.19 13.09 8.38
CA ARG A 100 -3.87 13.79 9.49
C ARG A 100 -5.19 13.11 9.79
N ALA A 101 -5.13 11.94 10.41
CA ALA A 101 -6.31 11.08 10.55
C ALA A 101 -7.32 11.55 11.62
N CYS A 102 -6.85 12.27 12.64
CA CYS A 102 -7.67 12.60 13.80
C CYS A 102 -8.34 13.98 13.74
N ILE A 103 -8.54 14.55 12.54
CA ILE A 103 -9.20 15.86 12.37
C ILE A 103 -10.58 15.88 13.02
N GLU A 104 -10.85 16.87 13.86
CA GLU A 104 -12.14 17.07 14.52
C GLU A 104 -13.14 17.84 13.65
N GLU A 105 -14.42 17.51 13.80
CA GLU A 105 -15.52 18.17 13.09
C GLU A 105 -15.58 19.68 13.38
N GLN A 106 -15.22 20.09 14.61
CA GLN A 106 -15.17 21.51 14.97
C GLN A 106 -14.15 22.29 14.12
N THR A 107 -13.05 21.66 13.72
CA THR A 107 -12.06 22.28 12.80
C THR A 107 -12.69 22.53 11.44
N LEU A 108 -13.48 21.58 10.94
CA LEU A 108 -14.18 21.70 9.67
C LEU A 108 -15.21 22.83 9.71
N GLN A 109 -16.00 22.91 10.78
CA GLN A 109 -16.98 23.98 10.97
C GLN A 109 -16.32 25.36 10.95
N LYS A 110 -15.22 25.54 11.68
CA LYS A 110 -14.44 26.80 11.68
C LYS A 110 -13.93 27.18 10.28
N LEU A 111 -13.48 26.20 9.48
CA LEU A 111 -13.05 26.44 8.10
C LEU A 111 -14.22 26.93 7.25
N PHE A 112 -15.36 26.25 7.31
CA PHE A 112 -16.54 26.61 6.55
C PHE A 112 -17.08 27.98 6.93
N ASP A 113 -17.13 28.33 8.21
CA ASP A 113 -17.64 29.63 8.67
C ASP A 113 -16.74 30.80 8.22
N SER A 114 -15.44 30.54 8.03
CA SER A 114 -14.46 31.59 7.74
C SER A 114 -14.30 31.91 6.25
N ILE A 115 -14.64 30.99 5.34
CA ILE A 115 -14.23 31.08 3.91
C ILE A 115 -14.81 32.27 3.13
N GLU A 116 -15.89 32.90 3.59
CA GLU A 116 -16.59 33.93 2.81
C GLU A 116 -15.69 35.09 2.38
N ASN A 117 -14.78 35.53 3.25
CA ASN A 117 -13.91 36.69 3.03
C ASN A 117 -12.51 36.33 2.49
N TYR A 118 -12.25 35.05 2.22
CA TYR A 118 -10.93 34.56 1.84
C TYR A 118 -11.00 33.66 0.60
N ASP A 119 -9.85 33.48 -0.03
CA ASP A 119 -9.67 32.56 -1.15
C ASP A 119 -9.22 31.19 -0.66
N VAL A 120 -8.56 31.16 0.51
CA VAL A 120 -8.18 29.97 1.25
C VAL A 120 -8.24 30.24 2.75
N VAL A 121 -8.73 29.27 3.51
CA VAL A 121 -8.67 29.28 4.99
C VAL A 121 -7.87 28.07 5.44
N ILE A 122 -6.94 28.30 6.37
CA ILE A 122 -6.06 27.27 6.90
C ILE A 122 -6.05 27.23 8.44
N PRO A 123 -5.94 26.04 9.05
CA PRO A 123 -5.64 25.91 10.46
C PRO A 123 -4.15 26.16 10.72
N THR A 124 -3.86 26.91 11.78
CA THR A 124 -2.50 27.20 12.20
C THR A 124 -2.30 27.07 13.69
N LEU A 125 -1.10 26.62 14.07
CA LEU A 125 -0.66 26.57 15.46
C LEU A 125 0.48 27.57 15.66
N LYS A 126 0.45 28.27 16.80
CA LYS A 126 1.57 29.08 17.27
C LYS A 126 2.70 28.17 17.76
N ILE A 127 3.92 28.69 17.77
CA ILE A 127 5.08 27.97 18.26
C ILE A 127 5.54 28.57 19.60
N SER A 128 5.66 27.72 20.62
CA SER A 128 6.20 28.10 21.93
C SER A 128 7.72 28.00 21.99
N ASP A 129 8.32 27.08 21.23
CA ASP A 129 9.75 26.83 21.26
C ASP A 129 10.54 27.91 20.51
N THR A 130 11.79 28.10 20.92
CA THR A 130 12.74 28.97 20.19
C THR A 130 13.00 28.38 18.81
N ILE A 131 12.84 29.18 17.75
CA ILE A 131 13.09 28.75 16.37
C ILE A 131 14.38 29.37 15.84
N ILE A 132 15.21 28.51 15.25
CA ILE A 132 16.39 28.90 14.48
C ILE A 132 16.11 28.61 13.00
N TYR A 133 16.31 29.62 12.15
CA TYR A 133 16.31 29.47 10.69
C TYR A 133 17.74 29.76 10.20
N ASP A 134 18.32 28.79 9.48
CA ASP A 134 19.75 28.69 9.20
C ASP A 134 20.59 28.75 10.50
N LEU A 135 21.16 29.92 10.80
CA LEU A 135 21.99 30.15 11.99
C LEU A 135 21.41 31.23 12.92
N ASN A 136 20.25 31.79 12.57
CA ASN A 136 19.67 32.93 13.26
C ASN A 136 18.43 32.53 14.04
N THR A 137 18.33 32.99 15.28
CA THR A 137 17.06 32.92 16.02
C THR A 137 16.06 33.89 15.39
N ILE A 138 14.86 33.41 15.08
CA ILE A 138 13.77 34.23 14.55
C ILE A 138 12.69 34.44 15.61
N ASP A 139 11.90 35.49 15.43
CA ASP A 139 10.77 35.83 16.30
C ASP A 139 9.67 34.78 16.19
N ARG A 140 9.60 33.87 17.18
CA ARG A 140 8.64 32.76 17.23
C ARG A 140 7.18 33.23 17.17
N ASP A 141 6.88 34.46 17.63
CA ASP A 141 5.52 34.99 17.66
C ASP A 141 5.00 35.34 16.24
N LYS A 142 5.91 35.43 15.26
CA LYS A 142 5.59 35.62 13.83
C LYS A 142 5.55 34.32 13.04
N VAL A 143 5.86 33.18 13.66
CA VAL A 143 5.90 31.88 12.99
C VAL A 143 4.60 31.12 13.21
N LEU A 144 4.03 30.62 12.13
CA LEU A 144 2.83 29.80 12.14
C LEU A 144 3.13 28.42 11.57
N ARG A 145 2.74 27.37 12.30
CA ARG A 145 2.77 26.00 11.81
C ARG A 145 1.45 25.70 11.10
N VAL A 146 1.52 25.59 9.78
CA VAL A 146 0.36 25.32 8.92
C VAL A 146 -0.09 23.85 9.03
N GLN A 147 -1.40 23.64 9.06
CA GLN A 147 -2.01 22.32 9.02
C GLN A 147 -2.90 22.14 7.78
N THR A 148 -3.33 20.90 7.58
CA THR A 148 -4.45 20.53 6.69
C THR A 148 -5.56 19.96 7.60
N PRO A 149 -6.85 20.04 7.23
CA PRO A 149 -7.38 20.42 5.91
C PRO A 149 -7.23 21.91 5.57
N GLN A 150 -7.20 22.23 4.28
CA GLN A 150 -7.28 23.62 3.78
C GLN A 150 -8.50 23.76 2.90
N LEU A 151 -9.33 24.77 3.15
CA LEU A 151 -10.53 25.04 2.37
C LEU A 151 -10.22 26.17 1.38
N SER A 152 -10.41 25.93 0.09
CA SER A 152 -10.09 26.90 -0.96
C SER A 152 -11.23 27.09 -1.95
N ARG A 153 -11.27 28.26 -2.59
CA ARG A 153 -12.07 28.47 -3.82
C ARG A 153 -11.40 27.75 -4.98
N VAL A 154 -12.14 26.86 -5.66
CA VAL A 154 -11.60 25.96 -6.68
C VAL A 154 -10.93 26.73 -7.82
N GLU A 155 -11.59 27.76 -8.33
CA GLU A 155 -11.08 28.57 -9.45
C GLU A 155 -9.73 29.24 -9.11
N ILE A 156 -9.58 29.75 -7.89
CA ILE A 156 -8.37 30.44 -7.46
C ILE A 156 -7.25 29.43 -7.21
N LEU A 157 -7.56 28.29 -6.58
CA LEU A 157 -6.59 27.23 -6.37
C LEU A 157 -6.08 26.66 -7.71
N LYS A 158 -6.97 26.38 -8.67
CA LYS A 158 -6.59 25.93 -10.02
C LYS A 158 -5.63 26.92 -10.69
N LYS A 159 -5.93 28.22 -10.62
CA LYS A 159 -5.05 29.28 -11.15
C LYS A 159 -3.70 29.32 -10.42
N ALA A 160 -3.70 29.22 -9.10
CA ALA A 160 -2.50 29.26 -8.27
C ALA A 160 -1.52 28.12 -8.59
N LEU A 161 -2.06 26.94 -8.88
CA LEU A 161 -1.25 25.76 -9.19
C LEU A 161 -0.76 25.72 -10.64
N GLN A 162 -1.10 26.68 -11.52
CA GLN A 162 -0.54 26.73 -12.89
C GLN A 162 0.93 27.16 -12.93
N SER A 163 1.50 27.58 -11.80
CA SER A 163 2.90 28.00 -11.72
C SER A 163 3.86 26.81 -11.77
N ASN A 164 5.09 27.04 -12.23
CA ASN A 164 6.19 26.07 -12.16
C ASN A 164 6.87 26.01 -10.79
N ILE A 165 6.39 26.78 -9.80
CA ILE A 165 6.91 26.76 -8.44
C ILE A 165 6.20 25.62 -7.69
N GLU A 166 6.99 24.79 -7.03
CA GLU A 166 6.47 23.72 -6.18
C GLU A 166 6.15 24.31 -4.79
N TYR A 167 4.87 24.28 -4.42
CA TYR A 167 4.41 24.67 -3.09
C TYR A 167 4.16 23.44 -2.22
N THR A 168 4.42 23.58 -0.92
CA THR A 168 4.23 22.50 0.04
C THR A 168 2.80 22.40 0.57
N ASP A 169 1.98 23.45 0.36
CA ASP A 169 0.58 23.55 0.75
C ASP A 169 -0.22 24.47 -0.22
N GLU A 170 -1.55 24.38 -0.17
CA GLU A 170 -2.45 25.14 -1.06
C GLU A 170 -2.35 26.65 -0.81
N SER A 171 -2.24 27.02 0.47
CA SER A 171 -2.29 28.42 0.88
C SER A 171 -1.12 29.24 0.35
N SER A 172 0.08 28.65 0.30
CA SER A 172 1.26 29.31 -0.25
C SER A 172 1.13 29.57 -1.74
N ALA A 173 0.56 28.62 -2.49
CA ALA A 173 0.29 28.81 -3.91
C ALA A 173 -0.70 29.96 -4.14
N ILE A 174 -1.81 29.99 -3.39
CA ILE A 174 -2.84 31.02 -3.54
C ILE A 174 -2.31 32.41 -3.18
N VAL A 175 -1.53 32.54 -2.10
CA VAL A 175 -0.92 33.81 -1.71
C VAL A 175 0.08 34.30 -2.76
N ALA A 176 0.82 33.41 -3.42
CA ALA A 176 1.80 33.78 -4.44
C ALA A 176 1.19 34.48 -5.67
N ILE A 177 -0.10 34.24 -5.95
CA ILE A 177 -0.84 34.94 -7.01
C ILE A 177 -1.69 36.12 -6.49
N GLY A 178 -1.47 36.54 -5.24
CA GLY A 178 -2.16 37.67 -4.60
C GLY A 178 -3.49 37.33 -3.91
N GLY A 179 -3.80 36.03 -3.75
CA GLY A 179 -5.02 35.60 -3.06
C GLY A 179 -5.01 35.86 -1.55
N LYS A 180 -6.21 36.01 -0.98
CA LYS A 180 -6.44 36.28 0.45
C LYS A 180 -6.45 34.98 1.25
N ARG A 181 -5.57 34.90 2.24
CA ARG A 181 -5.49 33.77 3.19
C ARG A 181 -6.10 34.13 4.54
N GLY A 182 -7.06 33.33 4.98
CA GLY A 182 -7.63 33.35 6.32
C GLY A 182 -6.95 32.30 7.21
N PHE A 183 -6.95 32.57 8.51
CA PHE A 183 -6.38 31.69 9.51
C PHE A 183 -7.44 31.34 10.55
N ILE A 184 -7.53 30.05 10.89
CA ILE A 184 -8.24 29.60 12.09
C ILE A 184 -7.23 28.97 13.06
N GLU A 185 -7.64 28.87 14.31
CA GLU A 185 -6.89 28.10 15.30
C GLU A 185 -6.88 26.62 14.89
N GLY A 186 -5.69 26.05 14.78
CA GLY A 186 -5.46 24.64 14.48
C GLY A 186 -5.67 23.73 15.69
N ASP A 187 -5.44 22.44 15.49
CA ASP A 187 -5.67 21.41 16.49
C ASP A 187 -4.45 20.48 16.59
N LEU A 188 -4.02 20.18 17.81
CA LEU A 188 -2.95 19.22 18.06
C LEU A 188 -3.34 17.80 17.62
N SER A 189 -4.62 17.45 17.64
CA SER A 189 -5.14 16.16 17.13
C SER A 189 -4.91 16.01 15.61
N ALA A 190 -4.90 17.12 14.86
CA ALA A 190 -4.57 17.16 13.44
C ALA A 190 -3.05 17.04 13.19
N HIS A 191 -2.33 16.34 14.07
CA HIS A 191 -0.93 15.99 13.87
C HIS A 191 -0.76 15.21 12.56
N LYS A 192 0.34 15.45 11.84
CA LYS A 192 0.62 14.75 10.59
C LYS A 192 1.51 13.56 10.89
N LEU A 193 0.96 12.36 10.74
CA LEU A 193 1.74 11.12 10.75
C LEU A 193 2.84 11.18 9.70
N THR A 194 4.08 11.41 10.12
CA THR A 194 5.24 11.57 9.23
C THR A 194 6.23 10.45 9.46
N PHE A 195 6.50 10.16 10.73
CA PHE A 195 7.31 9.06 11.22
C PHE A 195 6.43 8.06 11.99
N LEU A 196 6.88 6.82 12.15
CA LEU A 196 6.11 5.79 12.85
C LEU A 196 5.82 6.18 14.32
N GLU A 197 6.74 6.90 14.95
CA GLU A 197 6.65 7.34 16.33
C GLU A 197 5.51 8.35 16.55
N ASP A 198 5.13 9.10 15.51
CA ASP A 198 4.05 10.10 15.57
C ASP A 198 2.68 9.48 15.86
N ILE A 199 2.52 8.15 15.74
CA ILE A 199 1.27 7.46 16.07
C ILE A 199 0.83 7.73 17.52
N THR A 200 1.76 7.97 18.46
CA THR A 200 1.39 8.32 19.84
C THR A 200 0.65 9.64 19.97
N ASN A 201 0.80 10.52 18.99
CA ASN A 201 0.13 11.82 18.94
C ASN A 201 -1.26 11.73 18.26
N LEU A 202 -1.68 10.53 17.85
CA LEU A 202 -2.89 10.29 17.08
C LEU A 202 -3.82 9.31 17.82
N PRO A 203 -4.54 9.79 18.85
CA PRO A 203 -5.33 8.92 19.74
C PRO A 203 -6.51 8.24 19.06
N CYS A 204 -6.94 8.71 17.89
CA CYS A 204 -8.01 8.07 17.11
C CYS A 204 -7.56 6.77 16.43
N LEU A 205 -6.25 6.53 16.32
CA LEU A 205 -5.71 5.32 15.68
C LEU A 205 -5.66 4.18 16.69
N LYS A 206 -6.58 3.23 16.52
CA LYS A 206 -6.57 1.95 17.25
C LYS A 206 -5.59 0.98 16.61
N GLU A 207 -5.08 0.05 17.41
CA GLU A 207 -4.17 -1.00 16.96
C GLU A 207 -4.75 -1.86 15.82
N PRO A 208 -3.90 -2.47 14.99
CA PRO A 208 -4.36 -3.32 13.91
C PRO A 208 -4.99 -4.60 14.48
N SER A 209 -5.94 -5.17 13.74
CA SER A 209 -6.58 -6.43 14.10
C SER A 209 -5.55 -7.55 14.23
N ASN A 210 -5.83 -8.49 15.13
CA ASN A 210 -5.03 -9.71 15.32
C ASN A 210 -5.47 -10.86 14.39
N ASP A 211 -6.37 -10.58 13.44
CA ASP A 211 -6.86 -11.57 12.49
C ASP A 211 -5.73 -12.22 11.68
N ILE A 212 -5.97 -13.48 11.37
CA ILE A 212 -5.12 -14.28 10.50
C ILE A 212 -5.85 -14.47 9.18
N LEU A 213 -5.22 -14.01 8.12
CA LEU A 213 -5.70 -14.14 6.76
C LEU A 213 -5.11 -15.40 6.15
N THR A 214 -5.91 -16.17 5.41
CA THR A 214 -5.48 -17.43 4.81
C THR A 214 -5.66 -17.38 3.31
N GLY A 215 -4.69 -17.95 2.58
CA GLY A 215 -4.75 -18.09 1.14
C GLY A 215 -4.26 -19.45 0.71
N ASN A 216 -4.82 -19.92 -0.40
CA ASN A 216 -4.48 -21.19 -1.02
C ASN A 216 -3.98 -20.92 -2.44
N GLY A 217 -3.02 -21.71 -2.88
CA GLY A 217 -2.56 -21.70 -4.26
C GLY A 217 -2.44 -23.13 -4.77
N PHE A 218 -2.78 -23.34 -6.03
CA PHE A 218 -2.65 -24.61 -6.72
C PHE A 218 -2.13 -24.38 -8.12
N ASP A 219 -1.03 -25.05 -8.46
CA ASP A 219 -0.43 -24.94 -9.79
C ASP A 219 0.04 -26.31 -10.30
N VAL A 220 0.09 -26.46 -11.63
CA VAL A 220 0.44 -27.71 -12.33
C VAL A 220 1.33 -27.42 -13.52
N HIS A 221 2.51 -28.04 -13.55
CA HIS A 221 3.42 -27.97 -14.71
C HIS A 221 3.61 -29.34 -15.38
N GLU A 222 3.60 -29.32 -16.71
CA GLU A 222 3.88 -30.48 -17.57
C GLU A 222 5.39 -30.77 -17.61
N PHE A 223 5.76 -32.05 -17.66
CA PHE A 223 7.17 -32.43 -17.85
C PHE A 223 7.64 -32.20 -19.29
N ASP A 224 8.92 -31.86 -19.41
CA ASP A 224 9.64 -31.69 -20.67
C ASP A 224 10.86 -32.60 -20.69
N ALA A 225 10.82 -33.62 -21.55
CA ALA A 225 11.88 -34.61 -21.70
C ALA A 225 13.15 -34.06 -22.38
N THR A 226 13.12 -32.83 -22.92
CA THR A 226 14.28 -32.20 -23.56
C THR A 226 15.24 -31.53 -22.56
N LYS A 227 14.83 -31.40 -21.30
CA LYS A 227 15.61 -30.77 -20.21
C LYS A 227 16.22 -31.83 -19.29
N SER A 228 17.23 -31.48 -18.49
CA SER A 228 17.94 -32.42 -17.60
C SER A 228 17.54 -32.33 -16.12
N HIS A 229 16.94 -31.23 -15.71
CA HIS A 229 16.61 -30.93 -14.33
C HIS A 229 15.28 -30.17 -14.22
N ILE A 230 14.65 -30.30 -13.06
CA ILE A 230 13.53 -29.46 -12.62
C ILE A 230 14.01 -28.48 -11.55
N ILE A 231 13.31 -27.37 -11.41
CA ILE A 231 13.48 -26.46 -10.27
C ILE A 231 12.22 -26.57 -9.41
N LEU A 232 12.43 -26.80 -8.10
CA LEU A 232 11.36 -26.79 -7.11
C LEU A 232 11.84 -26.05 -5.86
N CYS A 233 11.02 -25.15 -5.34
CA CYS A 233 11.34 -24.35 -4.16
C CYS A 233 12.68 -23.59 -4.27
N GLY A 234 13.05 -23.16 -5.48
CA GLY A 234 14.27 -22.44 -5.85
C GLY A 234 15.52 -23.31 -5.88
N LYS A 235 15.37 -24.64 -5.95
CA LYS A 235 16.48 -25.60 -5.98
C LYS A 235 16.37 -26.56 -7.16
N PRO A 236 17.47 -26.78 -7.90
CA PRO A 236 17.49 -27.75 -8.99
C PRO A 236 17.47 -29.19 -8.46
N ILE A 237 16.81 -30.09 -9.19
CA ILE A 237 16.88 -31.55 -9.01
C ILE A 237 17.21 -32.18 -10.36
N GLU A 238 18.38 -32.81 -10.45
CA GLU A 238 18.77 -33.59 -11.62
C GLU A 238 17.89 -34.85 -11.72
N CYS A 239 17.15 -34.98 -12.83
CA CYS A 239 16.20 -36.07 -13.01
C CYS A 239 15.96 -36.50 -14.47
N GLY A 240 16.67 -35.91 -15.44
CA GLY A 240 16.58 -36.27 -16.85
C GLY A 240 15.35 -35.73 -17.58
N TYR A 241 14.63 -34.79 -16.96
CA TYR A 241 13.51 -34.02 -17.51
C TYR A 241 13.43 -32.68 -16.77
N GLY A 242 12.64 -31.74 -17.32
CA GLY A 242 12.36 -30.43 -16.72
C GLY A 242 10.87 -30.10 -16.76
N PHE A 243 10.52 -28.84 -16.54
CA PHE A 243 9.14 -28.34 -16.73
C PHE A 243 9.01 -27.55 -18.02
N LYS A 244 7.85 -27.68 -18.67
CA LYS A 244 7.42 -26.79 -19.75
C LYS A 244 6.74 -25.57 -19.14
N ALA A 245 7.40 -24.41 -19.23
CA ALA A 245 6.94 -23.16 -18.64
C ALA A 245 7.53 -21.96 -19.40
N HIS A 246 6.88 -20.80 -19.25
CA HIS A 246 7.39 -19.52 -19.74
C HIS A 246 8.52 -18.95 -18.84
N SER A 247 8.53 -19.28 -17.55
CA SER A 247 9.58 -18.97 -16.57
C SER A 247 10.59 -20.13 -16.40
N ASP A 248 11.36 -20.14 -15.31
CA ASP A 248 12.18 -21.28 -14.90
C ASP A 248 11.39 -22.55 -14.52
N GLY A 249 10.06 -22.45 -14.44
CA GLY A 249 9.13 -23.55 -14.25
C GLY A 249 8.95 -24.03 -12.81
N ASP A 250 9.33 -23.25 -11.80
CA ASP A 250 9.15 -23.62 -10.39
C ASP A 250 7.68 -23.53 -9.94
N VAL A 251 6.93 -24.60 -10.23
CA VAL A 251 5.52 -24.79 -9.85
C VAL A 251 5.28 -24.66 -8.34
N ALA A 252 6.29 -24.91 -7.50
CA ALA A 252 6.13 -24.79 -6.06
C ALA A 252 6.18 -23.33 -5.58
N ILE A 253 7.03 -22.50 -6.21
CA ILE A 253 7.05 -21.08 -5.94
C ILE A 253 5.81 -20.40 -6.55
N HIS A 254 5.37 -20.80 -7.73
CA HIS A 254 4.15 -20.26 -8.34
C HIS A 254 2.92 -20.48 -7.44
N ALA A 255 2.66 -21.73 -7.02
CA ALA A 255 1.57 -22.02 -6.09
C ALA A 255 1.71 -21.25 -4.76
N LEU A 256 2.93 -21.04 -4.27
CA LEU A 256 3.19 -20.25 -3.06
C LEU A 256 2.86 -18.76 -3.27
N ILE A 257 3.19 -18.19 -4.44
CA ILE A 257 2.84 -16.81 -4.80
C ILE A 257 1.32 -16.64 -4.76
N ASP A 258 0.57 -17.55 -5.40
CA ASP A 258 -0.90 -17.50 -5.39
C ASP A 258 -1.47 -17.62 -3.97
N ALA A 259 -0.91 -18.49 -3.14
CA ALA A 259 -1.34 -18.60 -1.75
C ALA A 259 -1.11 -17.30 -0.96
N ILE A 260 0.00 -16.59 -1.21
CA ILE A 260 0.31 -15.31 -0.56
C ILE A 260 -0.61 -14.19 -1.08
N LEU A 261 -0.76 -14.07 -2.40
CA LEU A 261 -1.61 -13.06 -3.02
C LEU A 261 -3.09 -13.26 -2.65
N GLY A 262 -3.55 -14.50 -2.67
CA GLY A 262 -4.90 -14.87 -2.24
C GLY A 262 -5.18 -14.51 -0.78
N ALA A 263 -4.20 -14.72 0.12
CA ALA A 263 -4.35 -14.37 1.53
C ALA A 263 -4.54 -12.86 1.76
N CYS A 264 -3.98 -12.00 0.90
CA CYS A 264 -4.15 -10.54 0.99
C CYS A 264 -5.13 -9.97 -0.04
N GLY A 265 -5.87 -10.80 -0.78
CA GLY A 265 -6.85 -10.35 -1.79
C GLY A 265 -6.24 -9.61 -2.97
N MET A 266 -5.00 -9.94 -3.35
CA MET A 266 -4.25 -9.28 -4.44
C MET A 266 -4.28 -10.06 -5.76
N GLY A 267 -5.33 -10.85 -6.00
CA GLY A 267 -5.46 -11.68 -7.20
C GLY A 267 -4.49 -12.86 -7.18
N ASP A 268 -3.90 -13.15 -8.34
CA ASP A 268 -2.99 -14.29 -8.57
C ASP A 268 -1.73 -13.87 -9.35
N ILE A 269 -0.83 -14.84 -9.57
CA ILE A 269 0.44 -14.63 -10.26
C ILE A 269 0.25 -14.15 -11.70
N GLY A 270 -0.80 -14.57 -12.40
CA GLY A 270 -1.05 -14.22 -13.80
C GLY A 270 -1.56 -12.80 -13.97
N GLU A 271 -2.34 -12.29 -13.01
CA GLU A 271 -2.72 -10.88 -12.93
C GLU A 271 -1.50 -9.98 -12.69
N LEU A 272 -0.58 -10.41 -11.83
CA LEU A 272 0.58 -9.61 -11.44
C LEU A 272 1.76 -9.71 -12.43
N PHE A 273 1.95 -10.87 -13.06
CA PHE A 273 3.02 -11.16 -14.01
C PHE A 273 2.47 -11.86 -15.25
N PRO A 274 1.84 -11.11 -16.18
CA PRO A 274 1.23 -11.71 -17.36
C PRO A 274 2.23 -12.46 -18.25
N ASP A 275 1.90 -13.70 -18.64
CA ASP A 275 2.76 -14.57 -19.46
C ASP A 275 3.03 -14.05 -20.88
N ASN A 276 2.25 -13.07 -21.36
CA ASN A 276 2.46 -12.44 -22.66
C ASN A 276 3.47 -11.28 -22.62
N ASP A 277 3.97 -10.93 -21.43
CA ASP A 277 4.97 -9.89 -21.27
C ASP A 277 6.39 -10.48 -21.41
N ALA A 278 7.10 -10.03 -22.44
CA ALA A 278 8.46 -10.46 -22.73
C ALA A 278 9.43 -10.21 -21.56
N GLN A 279 9.11 -9.31 -20.62
CA GLN A 279 9.96 -9.04 -19.46
C GLN A 279 10.05 -10.23 -18.48
N TYR A 280 9.08 -11.17 -18.50
CA TYR A 280 9.02 -12.31 -17.59
C TYR A 280 9.45 -13.64 -18.24
N ALA A 281 9.73 -13.65 -19.54
CA ALA A 281 10.22 -14.84 -20.22
C ALA A 281 11.56 -15.31 -19.61
N GLY A 282 11.61 -16.56 -19.15
CA GLY A 282 12.78 -17.18 -18.52
C GLY A 282 13.19 -16.58 -17.18
N ILE A 283 12.29 -15.84 -16.51
CA ILE A 283 12.59 -15.26 -15.21
C ILE A 283 12.74 -16.34 -14.13
N ASP A 284 13.65 -16.10 -13.19
CA ASP A 284 13.79 -16.89 -11.97
C ASP A 284 12.58 -16.65 -11.06
N SER A 285 11.84 -17.71 -10.74
CA SER A 285 10.63 -17.64 -9.93
C SER A 285 10.91 -17.10 -8.53
N GLN A 286 12.13 -17.24 -8.01
CA GLN A 286 12.53 -16.63 -6.75
C GLN A 286 12.49 -15.10 -6.80
N LYS A 287 12.78 -14.50 -7.97
CA LYS A 287 12.68 -13.04 -8.15
C LYS A 287 11.22 -12.60 -8.19
N LEU A 288 10.32 -13.39 -8.79
CA LEU A 288 8.88 -13.13 -8.73
C LEU A 288 8.38 -13.17 -7.29
N LEU A 289 8.77 -14.19 -6.52
CA LEU A 289 8.41 -14.30 -5.11
C LEU A 289 8.94 -13.12 -4.29
N GLN A 290 10.17 -12.66 -4.54
CA GLN A 290 10.73 -11.47 -3.89
C GLN A 290 9.94 -10.20 -4.21
N LYS A 291 9.51 -10.02 -5.47
CA LYS A 291 8.65 -8.89 -5.87
C LYS A 291 7.30 -8.94 -5.14
N VAL A 292 6.69 -10.11 -5.04
CA VAL A 292 5.44 -10.32 -4.29
C VAL A 292 5.64 -10.02 -2.81
N LEU A 293 6.70 -10.56 -2.19
CA LEU A 293 7.01 -10.32 -0.79
C LEU A 293 7.20 -8.83 -0.51
N HIS A 294 7.90 -8.12 -1.39
CA HIS A 294 8.08 -6.67 -1.28
C HIS A 294 6.73 -5.94 -1.33
N LYS A 295 5.88 -6.26 -2.31
CA LYS A 295 4.55 -5.66 -2.46
C LYS A 295 3.67 -5.93 -1.23
N VAL A 296 3.49 -7.19 -0.81
CA VAL A 296 2.62 -7.49 0.35
C VAL A 296 3.13 -6.83 1.64
N THR A 297 4.45 -6.72 1.82
CA THR A 297 5.04 -6.01 2.97
C THR A 297 4.73 -4.52 2.92
N GLN A 298 4.86 -3.88 1.75
CA GLN A 298 4.52 -2.47 1.56
C GLN A 298 3.05 -2.16 1.84
N PHE A 299 2.15 -3.13 1.61
CA PHE A 299 0.72 -3.02 1.87
C PHE A 299 0.31 -3.44 3.29
N GLY A 300 1.29 -3.70 4.15
CA GLY A 300 1.08 -3.90 5.59
C GLY A 300 0.76 -5.33 5.99
N PHE A 301 1.20 -6.32 5.22
CA PHE A 301 1.03 -7.73 5.56
C PHE A 301 2.36 -8.38 5.99
N ILE A 302 2.27 -9.35 6.90
CA ILE A 302 3.39 -10.16 7.39
C ILE A 302 3.02 -11.64 7.27
N ILE A 303 3.90 -12.44 6.69
CA ILE A 303 3.73 -13.90 6.61
C ILE A 303 3.95 -14.54 7.98
N LYS A 304 2.98 -15.35 8.43
CA LYS A 304 3.02 -16.09 9.70
C LYS A 304 3.62 -17.48 9.52
N ASN A 305 3.10 -18.23 8.56
CA ASN A 305 3.61 -19.55 8.18
C ASN A 305 3.15 -19.91 6.77
N VAL A 306 3.85 -20.87 6.16
CA VAL A 306 3.48 -21.47 4.87
C VAL A 306 3.60 -22.99 4.93
N ASP A 307 2.75 -23.67 4.18
CA ASP A 307 2.75 -25.13 4.07
C ASP A 307 2.56 -25.51 2.60
N ILE A 308 3.49 -26.29 2.05
CA ILE A 308 3.54 -26.65 0.62
C ILE A 308 3.44 -28.17 0.51
N THR A 309 2.57 -28.66 -0.36
CA THR A 309 2.38 -30.08 -0.68
C THR A 309 2.71 -30.33 -2.14
N ILE A 310 3.83 -31.00 -2.39
CA ILE A 310 4.25 -31.38 -3.75
C ILE A 310 3.65 -32.75 -4.08
N ILE A 311 2.81 -32.81 -5.11
CA ILE A 311 2.13 -34.01 -5.57
C ILE A 311 2.85 -34.48 -6.83
N ALA A 312 3.71 -35.49 -6.68
CA ALA A 312 4.59 -35.95 -7.75
C ALA A 312 4.82 -37.47 -7.68
N GLN A 313 4.70 -38.15 -8.81
CA GLN A 313 5.08 -39.56 -8.92
C GLN A 313 6.60 -39.75 -9.05
N GLN A 314 7.28 -38.74 -9.63
CA GLN A 314 8.73 -38.60 -9.74
C GLN A 314 9.09 -37.10 -9.89
N PRO A 315 10.30 -36.66 -9.51
CA PRO A 315 11.34 -37.42 -8.81
C PRO A 315 10.99 -37.62 -7.33
N LYS A 316 11.81 -38.39 -6.60
CA LYS A 316 11.62 -38.60 -5.16
C LYS A 316 11.93 -37.31 -4.41
N ILE A 317 10.92 -36.66 -3.84
CA ILE A 317 11.07 -35.36 -3.16
C ILE A 317 11.67 -35.47 -1.74
N ALA A 318 11.50 -36.61 -1.06
CA ALA A 318 11.88 -36.77 0.34
C ALA A 318 13.33 -36.34 0.69
N PRO A 319 14.37 -36.64 -0.12
CA PRO A 319 15.74 -36.20 0.14
C PRO A 319 15.94 -34.67 0.12
N HIS A 320 15.07 -33.93 -0.59
CA HIS A 320 15.23 -32.49 -0.85
C HIS A 320 14.42 -31.61 0.10
N LYS A 321 13.48 -32.18 0.87
CA LYS A 321 12.53 -31.42 1.71
C LYS A 321 13.22 -30.46 2.69
N LYS A 322 14.38 -30.85 3.24
CA LYS A 322 15.16 -30.02 4.16
C LYS A 322 15.66 -28.76 3.45
N ASP A 323 16.29 -28.91 2.29
CA ASP A 323 16.86 -27.80 1.52
C ASP A 323 15.76 -26.87 1.00
N PHE A 324 14.62 -27.43 0.56
CA PHE A 324 13.45 -26.65 0.15
C PHE A 324 12.93 -25.77 1.29
N ARG A 325 12.77 -26.34 2.49
CA ARG A 325 12.34 -25.61 3.68
C ARG A 325 13.26 -24.42 3.95
N PHE A 326 14.58 -24.64 3.99
CA PHE A 326 15.53 -23.56 4.27
C PHE A 326 15.58 -22.51 3.17
N ASN A 327 15.43 -22.90 1.89
CA ASN A 327 15.41 -21.95 0.79
C ASN A 327 14.17 -21.06 0.82
N ILE A 328 12.98 -21.64 0.96
CA ILE A 328 11.73 -20.88 1.07
C ILE A 328 11.75 -19.97 2.29
N ALA A 329 12.23 -20.46 3.44
CA ALA A 329 12.37 -19.64 4.65
C ALA A 329 13.27 -18.42 4.42
N LYS A 330 14.40 -18.61 3.73
CA LYS A 330 15.31 -17.53 3.34
C LYS A 330 14.63 -16.54 2.39
N LEU A 331 13.92 -17.02 1.36
CA LEU A 331 13.24 -16.16 0.38
C LEU A 331 12.14 -15.31 1.01
N LEU A 332 11.38 -15.90 1.95
CA LEU A 332 10.31 -15.22 2.68
C LEU A 332 10.81 -14.38 3.87
N ASN A 333 12.10 -14.46 4.21
CA ASN A 333 12.70 -13.86 5.40
C ASN A 333 11.97 -14.24 6.71
N ILE A 334 11.67 -15.53 6.88
CA ILE A 334 11.04 -16.08 8.10
C ILE A 334 11.84 -17.26 8.64
N GLU A 335 11.58 -17.63 9.89
CA GLU A 335 12.22 -18.80 10.50
C GLU A 335 11.85 -20.11 9.79
N PRO A 336 12.80 -21.04 9.57
CA PRO A 336 12.53 -22.33 8.90
C PRO A 336 11.45 -23.19 9.55
N ILE A 337 11.15 -23.00 10.84
CA ILE A 337 10.08 -23.71 11.53
C ILE A 337 8.68 -23.28 11.03
N LYS A 338 8.56 -22.06 10.49
CA LYS A 338 7.32 -21.49 9.92
C LYS A 338 7.07 -21.93 8.47
N VAL A 339 7.96 -22.74 7.89
CA VAL A 339 7.83 -23.28 6.52
C VAL A 339 7.72 -24.78 6.59
N ASN A 340 6.67 -25.38 6.04
CA ASN A 340 6.55 -26.84 5.96
C ASN A 340 6.49 -27.35 4.52
N ILE A 341 7.18 -28.46 4.24
CA ILE A 341 7.24 -29.09 2.92
C ILE A 341 6.78 -30.55 3.04
N LYS A 342 5.66 -30.85 2.40
CA LYS A 342 5.07 -32.18 2.27
C LYS A 342 5.24 -32.67 0.83
N ALA A 343 5.19 -33.99 0.67
CA ALA A 343 5.18 -34.59 -0.65
C ALA A 343 4.39 -35.89 -0.59
N THR A 344 3.63 -36.17 -1.65
CA THR A 344 2.86 -37.40 -1.82
C THR A 344 2.83 -37.81 -3.29
N THR A 345 2.57 -39.09 -3.55
CA THR A 345 2.23 -39.57 -4.90
C THR A 345 0.71 -39.65 -5.04
N THR A 346 0.23 -39.93 -6.26
CA THR A 346 -1.17 -40.26 -6.53
C THR A 346 -1.36 -41.77 -6.78
N GLU A 347 -0.45 -42.61 -6.27
CA GLU A 347 -0.49 -44.07 -6.40
C GLU A 347 -0.63 -44.55 -7.86
N LYS A 348 0.12 -43.90 -8.78
CA LYS A 348 0.06 -44.12 -10.24
C LYS A 348 -1.28 -43.79 -10.90
N LEU A 349 -2.17 -43.09 -10.22
CA LEU A 349 -3.46 -42.63 -10.76
C LEU A 349 -3.37 -41.20 -11.31
N GLY A 350 -4.16 -40.92 -12.36
CA GLY A 350 -4.24 -39.60 -12.98
C GLY A 350 -2.98 -39.16 -13.72
N PHE A 351 -2.96 -37.91 -14.18
CA PHE A 351 -1.84 -37.35 -14.95
C PHE A 351 -0.53 -37.33 -14.15
N ILE A 352 -0.61 -37.01 -12.86
CA ILE A 352 0.55 -37.05 -11.95
C ILE A 352 1.08 -38.49 -11.85
N GLY A 353 0.19 -39.47 -11.68
CA GLY A 353 0.55 -40.88 -11.56
C GLY A 353 1.13 -41.48 -12.85
N ARG A 354 0.66 -41.01 -14.01
CA ARG A 354 1.23 -41.31 -15.34
C ARG A 354 2.52 -40.56 -15.63
N LYS A 355 2.98 -39.70 -14.72
CA LYS A 355 4.20 -38.90 -14.84
C LYS A 355 4.12 -37.94 -16.04
N GLU A 356 2.97 -37.30 -16.22
CA GLU A 356 2.75 -36.25 -17.22
C GLU A 356 3.17 -34.87 -16.67
N GLY A 357 3.17 -34.70 -15.34
CA GLY A 357 3.56 -33.45 -14.68
C GLY A 357 3.58 -33.53 -13.16
N VAL A 358 3.74 -32.37 -12.52
CA VAL A 358 3.72 -32.18 -11.05
C VAL A 358 2.63 -31.17 -10.70
N GLY A 359 1.86 -31.47 -9.67
CA GLY A 359 0.94 -30.51 -9.04
C GLY A 359 1.44 -30.06 -7.68
N VAL A 360 1.23 -28.81 -7.32
CA VAL A 360 1.58 -28.28 -5.98
C VAL A 360 0.40 -27.56 -5.38
N ILE A 361 0.12 -27.84 -4.11
CA ILE A 361 -0.80 -27.06 -3.28
C ILE A 361 0.03 -26.29 -2.25
N ALA A 362 -0.19 -24.99 -2.12
CA ALA A 362 0.38 -24.16 -1.08
C ALA A 362 -0.72 -23.53 -0.21
N THR A 363 -0.40 -23.28 1.04
CA THR A 363 -1.24 -22.51 1.96
C THR A 363 -0.38 -21.52 2.70
N ALA A 364 -0.81 -20.26 2.75
CA ALA A 364 -0.12 -19.19 3.45
C ALA A 364 -1.06 -18.54 4.45
N ASN A 365 -0.55 -18.28 5.66
CA ASN A 365 -1.24 -17.47 6.65
C ASN A 365 -0.48 -16.16 6.83
N LEU A 366 -1.21 -15.04 6.75
CA LEU A 366 -0.70 -13.68 6.91
C LEU A 366 -1.37 -13.02 8.11
N LYS A 367 -0.71 -12.00 8.68
CA LYS A 367 -1.30 -11.06 9.64
C LYS A 367 -1.02 -9.63 9.18
N TYR A 368 -1.71 -8.66 9.77
CA TYR A 368 -1.36 -7.26 9.59
C TYR A 368 -0.05 -6.88 10.28
N PHE A 369 0.67 -5.93 9.70
CA PHE A 369 1.83 -5.31 10.31
C PHE A 369 1.42 -4.59 11.60
N ASN A 370 1.94 -5.07 12.73
CA ASN A 370 1.64 -4.48 14.03
C ASN A 370 2.61 -3.35 14.34
N TRP A 371 2.18 -2.11 14.07
CA TRP A 371 2.95 -0.91 14.36
C TRP A 371 3.14 -0.62 15.86
N LYS A 372 2.49 -1.36 16.77
CA LYS A 372 2.78 -1.31 18.23
C LYS A 372 3.87 -2.28 18.67
N GLU A 373 4.11 -3.38 17.96
CA GLU A 373 5.10 -4.41 18.33
C GLU A 373 6.55 -3.94 18.15
N GLY A 374 6.79 -2.75 17.59
CA GLY A 374 8.10 -2.13 17.39
C GLY A 374 8.54 -1.12 18.47
N LYS A 375 7.94 -1.18 19.67
CA LYS A 375 8.32 -0.35 20.82
C LYS A 375 9.09 -1.12 21.87
#